data_AF-A0A7C9DYP3-F1
#
_entry.id   AF-A0A7C9DYP3-F1
#
_cell.length_a   1.000
_cell.length_b   1.000
_cell.length_c   1.000
_cell.angle_alpha   90.00
_cell.angle_beta   90.00
_cell.angle_gamma   90.00
#
_symmetry.space_group_name_H-M   'P 1'
#
loop_
_entity.id
_entity.type
_entity.pdbx_description
1 polymer ?
#
loop_
_entity_poly.entity_id
_entity_poly.type
_entity_poly.pdbx_seq_one_letter_code
_entity_poly.pdbx_strand_id
1 'polypeptide(L)'
;VRVEGLETLDYLDSLQDRKRFTEQGDALTFESEIDRVYLSSSDLVEIFDHGSKRTFQIRKQGLPDVAVWNPWEKKAKALADLGDEEYKEMLCVDEIGRAH
;
A
#
# COMPACT_ATOMS: atom_id res chain seq x y z
N VAL A 1 9.75 -5.19 -4.25
CA VAL A 1 8.30 -5.46 -4.34
C VAL A 1 7.66 -4.37 -5.17
N ARG A 2 6.69 -4.70 -6.03
CA ARG A 2 5.84 -3.72 -6.71
C ARG A 2 4.38 -4.14 -6.63
N VAL A 3 3.47 -3.17 -6.64
CA VAL A 3 2.02 -3.39 -6.59
C VAL A 3 1.39 -2.83 -7.85
N GLU A 4 0.57 -3.65 -8.50
CA GLU A 4 -0.18 -3.32 -9.72
C GLU A 4 -1.69 -3.36 -9.46
N GLY A 5 -2.47 -2.68 -10.31
CA GLY A 5 -3.93 -2.51 -10.17
C GLY A 5 -4.33 -1.23 -9.42
N LEU A 6 -3.37 -0.34 -9.16
CA LEU A 6 -3.54 0.94 -8.46
C LEU A 6 -3.18 2.15 -9.33
N GLU A 7 -2.79 1.91 -10.57
CA GLU A 7 -2.34 2.92 -11.53
C GLU A 7 -3.48 3.90 -11.81
N THR A 8 -3.15 5.19 -11.98
CA THR A 8 -4.12 6.27 -12.32
C THR A 8 -5.20 6.53 -11.27
N LEU A 9 -5.26 5.77 -10.18
CA LEU A 9 -6.22 5.97 -9.11
C LEU A 9 -5.83 7.19 -8.27
N ASP A 10 -6.86 7.85 -7.76
CA ASP A 10 -6.66 8.83 -6.72
C ASP A 10 -6.38 8.14 -5.38
N TYR A 11 -5.51 8.72 -4.57
CA TYR A 11 -5.25 8.26 -3.21
C TYR A 11 -5.22 9.42 -2.22
N LEU A 12 -5.52 9.12 -0.95
CA LEU A 12 -5.29 9.99 0.20
C LEU A 12 -3.97 9.57 0.85
N ASP A 13 -3.07 10.52 1.09
CA ASP A 13 -1.77 10.26 1.74
C ASP A 13 -1.82 10.68 3.22
N SER A 14 -1.81 9.69 4.12
CA SER A 14 -1.81 9.93 5.57
C SER A 14 -0.55 10.67 6.05
N LEU A 15 0.55 10.61 5.29
CA LEU A 15 1.80 11.33 5.62
C LEU A 15 1.74 12.80 5.22
N GLN A 16 0.74 13.19 4.42
CA GLN A 16 0.52 14.55 3.94
C GLN A 16 -0.89 15.04 4.31
N ASP A 17 -1.29 14.82 5.57
CA ASP A 17 -2.57 15.28 6.12
C ASP A 17 -3.79 14.84 5.30
N ARG A 18 -3.76 13.61 4.78
CA ARG A 18 -4.79 13.02 3.89
C ARG A 18 -5.03 13.83 2.61
N LYS A 19 -4.02 14.57 2.14
CA LYS A 19 -4.12 15.27 0.87
C LYS A 19 -4.32 14.26 -0.27
N ARG A 20 -5.16 14.64 -1.23
CA ARG A 20 -5.48 13.83 -2.41
C ARG A 20 -4.45 14.03 -3.51
N PHE A 21 -4.02 12.93 -4.08
CA PHE A 21 -3.12 12.86 -5.24
C PHE A 21 -3.62 11.80 -6.22
N THR A 22 -3.02 11.73 -7.40
CA THR A 22 -3.29 10.70 -8.41
C THR A 22 -2.01 9.92 -8.65
N GLU A 23 -2.08 8.59 -8.60
CA GLU A 23 -0.94 7.72 -8.90
C GLU A 23 -0.52 7.86 -10.36
N GLN A 24 0.77 8.09 -10.59
CA GLN A 24 1.32 8.36 -11.92
C GLN A 24 2.20 7.22 -12.43
N GLY A 25 2.64 6.31 -11.54
CA GLY A 25 3.47 5.18 -11.94
C GLY A 25 2.68 4.07 -12.62
N ASP A 26 3.36 3.33 -13.51
CA ASP A 26 2.83 2.09 -14.11
C ASP A 26 2.70 0.95 -13.08
N ALA A 27 3.36 1.09 -11.93
CA ALA A 27 3.24 0.24 -10.76
C ALA A 27 3.70 1.03 -9.52
N LEU A 28 3.15 0.71 -8.36
CA LEU A 28 3.60 1.28 -7.09
C LEU A 28 4.87 0.56 -6.61
N THR A 29 5.93 1.32 -6.37
CA THR A 29 7.19 0.87 -5.75
C THR A 29 7.45 1.63 -4.45
N PHE A 30 8.38 1.12 -3.63
CA PHE A 30 8.62 1.62 -2.28
C PHE A 30 10.09 1.98 -2.09
N GLU A 31 10.35 3.26 -1.77
CA GLU A 31 11.68 3.77 -1.42
C GLU A 31 11.67 4.55 -0.09
N SER A 32 10.49 4.70 0.51
CA SER A 32 10.26 5.40 1.77
C SER A 32 8.98 4.88 2.43
N GLU A 33 8.67 5.42 3.61
CA GLU A 33 7.38 5.20 4.29
C GLU A 33 6.21 5.46 3.33
N ILE A 34 5.21 4.58 3.40
CA ILE A 34 3.96 4.72 2.67
C ILE A 34 2.79 4.46 3.61
N ASP A 35 1.77 5.31 3.51
CA ASP A 35 0.53 5.22 4.27
C ASP A 35 -0.57 5.87 3.42
N ARG A 36 -1.05 5.10 2.43
CA ARG A 36 -1.95 5.60 1.38
C ARG A 36 -3.23 4.81 1.32
N VAL A 37 -4.32 5.51 1.02
CA VAL A 37 -5.62 4.90 0.71
C VAL A 37 -5.99 5.21 -0.73
N TYR A 38 -5.96 4.19 -1.58
CA TYR A 38 -6.37 4.24 -2.97
C TYR A 38 -7.89 4.14 -3.09
N LEU A 39 -8.48 5.10 -3.79
CA LEU A 39 -9.92 5.31 -3.86
C LEU A 39 -10.53 4.58 -5.04
N SER A 40 -11.65 3.89 -4.80
CA SER A 40 -12.45 3.22 -5.84
C SER A 40 -11.61 2.30 -6.74
N SER A 41 -10.72 1.51 -6.13
CA SER A 41 -9.85 0.57 -6.84
C SER A 41 -10.61 -0.60 -7.45
N SER A 42 -10.02 -1.20 -8.49
CA SER A 42 -10.56 -2.41 -9.12
C SER A 42 -10.54 -3.60 -8.14
N ASP A 43 -11.36 -4.61 -8.37
CA ASP A 43 -11.46 -5.79 -7.48
C ASP A 43 -10.20 -6.67 -7.42
N LEU A 44 -9.15 -6.35 -8.18
CA LEU A 44 -7.89 -7.08 -8.19
C LEU A 44 -6.71 -6.12 -7.94
N VAL A 45 -5.89 -6.45 -6.96
CA VAL A 45 -4.57 -5.85 -6.72
C VAL A 45 -3.55 -6.98 -6.73
N GLU A 46 -2.45 -6.79 -7.45
CA GLU A 46 -1.40 -7.81 -7.58
C GLU A 46 -0.08 -7.31 -6.97
N ILE A 47 0.54 -8.14 -6.13
CA ILE A 47 1.81 -7.83 -5.48
C ILE A 47 2.87 -8.77 -6.05
N PHE A 48 3.86 -8.20 -6.73
CA PHE A 48 4.99 -8.93 -7.27
C PHE A 48 6.21 -8.77 -6.37
N ASP A 49 6.62 -9.88 -5.76
CA ASP A 49 7.88 -9.98 -5.05
C ASP A 49 8.90 -10.74 -5.90
N HIS A 50 9.66 -9.97 -6.68
CA HIS A 50 10.76 -10.50 -7.50
C HIS A 50 11.84 -11.21 -6.69
N GLY A 51 12.11 -10.77 -5.45
CA GLY A 51 13.17 -11.32 -4.62
C GLY A 51 12.84 -12.76 -4.22
N SER A 52 11.60 -12.99 -3.78
CA SER A 52 11.14 -14.34 -3.41
C SER A 52 10.47 -15.12 -4.55
N LYS A 53 10.37 -14.54 -5.76
CA LYS A 53 9.70 -15.11 -6.94
C LYS A 53 8.25 -15.51 -6.66
N ARG A 54 7.53 -14.67 -5.93
CA ARG A 54 6.12 -14.90 -5.57
C ARG A 54 5.26 -13.75 -6.07
N THR A 55 4.03 -14.10 -6.42
CA THR A 55 2.96 -13.14 -6.72
C THR A 55 1.81 -13.41 -5.76
N PHE A 56 1.30 -12.35 -5.14
CA PHE A 56 0.09 -12.39 -4.32
C PHE A 56 -1.02 -11.65 -5.05
N GLN A 57 -2.23 -12.20 -5.02
CA GLN A 57 -3.42 -11.56 -5.56
C GLN A 57 -4.39 -11.25 -4.42
N ILE A 58 -4.76 -9.98 -4.31
CA ILE A 58 -5.80 -9.54 -3.39
C ILE A 58 -7.06 -9.31 -4.22
N ARG A 59 -8.10 -10.09 -3.90
CA ARG A 59 -9.39 -10.02 -4.57
C ARG A 59 -10.43 -9.46 -3.62
N LYS A 60 -10.94 -8.27 -3.95
CA LYS A 60 -11.90 -7.55 -3.13
C LYS A 60 -13.32 -7.94 -3.48
N GLN A 61 -14.22 -7.90 -2.49
CA GLN A 61 -15.66 -7.91 -2.73
C GLN A 61 -16.35 -6.90 -1.81
N GLY A 62 -17.09 -5.95 -2.40
CA GLY A 62 -17.95 -5.01 -1.68
C GLY A 62 -17.25 -3.82 -1.02
N LEU A 63 -15.93 -3.85 -0.84
CA LEU A 63 -15.14 -2.75 -0.28
C LEU A 63 -14.44 -1.94 -1.39
N PRO A 64 -14.70 -0.61 -1.47
CA PRO A 64 -14.32 0.16 -2.65
C PRO A 64 -12.85 0.58 -2.65
N ASP A 65 -12.23 0.72 -1.48
CA ASP A 65 -10.92 1.38 -1.35
C ASP A 65 -9.86 0.36 -0.87
N VAL A 66 -8.58 0.68 -1.08
CA VAL A 66 -7.44 -0.16 -0.68
C VAL A 66 -6.45 0.67 0.11
N ALA A 67 -6.10 0.22 1.32
CA ALA A 67 -5.00 0.78 2.08
C ALA A 67 -3.70 0.07 1.69
N VAL A 68 -2.62 0.84 1.50
CA VAL A 68 -1.26 0.32 1.31
C VAL A 68 -0.36 0.97 2.35
N TRP A 69 0.32 0.14 3.15
CA TRP A 69 1.13 0.61 4.27
C TRP A 69 2.45 -0.16 4.43
N ASN A 70 3.52 0.61 4.62
CA ASN A 70 4.80 0.13 5.11
C ASN A 70 5.45 1.27 5.94
N PRO A 71 5.80 1.04 7.22
CA PRO A 71 6.28 2.08 8.12
C PRO A 71 7.68 2.60 7.79
N TRP A 72 8.47 1.83 7.02
CA TRP A 72 9.89 2.09 6.82
C TRP A 72 10.68 2.19 8.15
N GLU A 73 11.98 2.50 8.04
CA GLU A 73 12.92 2.41 9.15
C GLU A 73 12.53 3.27 10.37
N LYS A 74 12.16 4.53 10.15
CA LYS A 74 11.96 5.49 11.25
C LYS A 74 10.71 5.16 12.07
N LYS A 75 9.58 4.84 11.41
CA LYS A 75 8.32 4.52 12.11
C LYS A 75 8.36 3.10 12.68
N ALA A 76 9.02 2.15 12.01
CA ALA A 76 9.18 0.80 12.56
C ALA A 76 9.85 0.82 13.94
N LYS A 77 10.95 1.56 14.10
CA LYS A 77 11.65 1.75 15.39
C LYS A 77 10.80 2.39 16.49
N ALA A 78 9.70 3.05 16.13
CA ALA A 78 8.79 3.68 17.08
C ALA A 78 7.58 2.80 17.45
N LEU A 79 7.34 1.72 16.70
CA LEU A 79 6.26 0.77 16.94
C LEU A 79 6.77 -0.30 17.92
N ALA A 80 6.21 -0.33 19.13
CA ALA A 80 6.67 -1.22 20.19
C ALA A 80 6.42 -2.71 19.88
N ASP A 81 5.51 -2.99 18.95
CA ASP A 81 5.06 -4.32 18.53
C ASP A 81 5.63 -4.77 17.18
N LEU A 82 6.53 -3.98 16.57
CA LEU A 82 7.20 -4.30 15.32
C LEU A 82 8.72 -4.25 15.51
N GLY A 83 9.46 -5.26 15.05
CA GLY A 83 10.92 -5.23 15.09
C GLY A 83 11.50 -4.11 14.20
N ASP A 84 12.63 -3.51 14.61
CA ASP A 84 13.30 -2.41 13.90
C ASP A 84 13.49 -2.64 12.39
N GLU A 85 13.71 -3.90 11.99
CA GLU A 85 13.98 -4.32 10.62
C GLU A 85 12.83 -5.10 9.97
N GLU A 86 11.75 -5.36 10.71
CA GLU A 86 10.64 -6.21 10.26
C GLU A 86 9.85 -5.57 9.10
N TYR A 87 9.91 -4.24 8.97
CA TYR A 87 9.35 -3.51 7.83
C TYR A 87 9.87 -4.00 6.47
N LYS A 88 11.05 -4.63 6.42
CA LYS A 88 11.65 -5.14 5.18
C LYS A 88 10.96 -6.39 4.64
N GLU A 89 10.31 -7.13 5.52
CA GLU A 89 9.69 -8.43 5.22
C GLU A 89 8.16 -8.34 5.17
N MET A 90 7.60 -7.13 5.23
CA MET A 90 6.15 -6.91 5.23
C MET A 90 5.72 -5.81 4.26
N LEU A 91 4.48 -5.94 3.80
CA LEU A 91 3.73 -4.90 3.12
C LEU A 91 2.26 -5.15 3.44
N CYS A 92 1.58 -4.17 4.02
CA CYS A 92 0.15 -4.26 4.25
C CYS A 92 -0.60 -3.74 3.02
N VAL A 93 -1.51 -4.56 2.51
CA VAL A 93 -2.45 -4.19 1.44
C VAL A 93 -3.80 -4.75 1.84
N ASP A 94 -4.74 -3.88 2.18
CA ASP A 94 -6.01 -4.26 2.79
C ASP A 94 -7.18 -3.60 2.03
N GLU A 95 -8.23 -4.35 1.73
CA GLU A 95 -9.49 -3.77 1.34
C GLU A 95 -10.15 -3.04 2.52
N ILE A 96 -10.64 -1.83 2.29
CA ILE A 96 -11.26 -1.02 3.33
C ILE A 96 -12.58 -0.40 2.87
N GLY A 97 -13.40 0.00 3.85
CA GLY A 97 -14.57 0.82 3.61
C GLY A 97 -14.20 2.17 2.97
N ARG A 98 -15.19 2.83 2.38
CA ARG A 98 -15.00 4.10 1.69
C ARG A 98 -14.34 5.13 2.64
N ALA A 99 -13.20 5.67 2.22
CA ALA A 99 -12.54 6.75 2.90
C ALA A 99 -13.21 8.10 2.57
N HIS A 100 -13.34 8.95 3.58
CA HIS A 100 -13.91 10.31 3.50
C HIS A 100 -12.84 11.39 3.53
#